data_AF-A0A4V3JKT7-F1
#
_entry.id   AF-A0A4V3JKT7-F1
#
_cell.length_a   1.000
_cell.length_b   1.000
_cell.length_c   1.000
_cell.angle_alpha   90.00
_cell.angle_beta   90.00
_cell.angle_gamma   90.00
#
_symmetry.space_group_name_H-M   'P 1'
#
loop_
_entity.id
_entity.type
_entity.pdbx_description
1 polymer ?
#
loop_
_entity_poly.entity_id
_entity_poly.type
_entity_poly.pdbx_seq_one_letter_code
_entity_poly.pdbx_strand_id
1 'polypeptide(L)'
;MIFYVFLDGVGMADFDPKSNPFSRFAKGFLAPVGGIPKTDVDLPISPSRLHYIKTDAHMGVPGLPQSATGQTALWTGIPGPKVLDRHVSGFPTITLRKIIAKYSLIKVLNENGHLSDFLNCFSPPYLKHVEEKPKLVSASTLVQLASGRPLKTFDDLANGRGLYMDLTHEIMGTLGIDMLKPGDPLLEKRDPYELGKKSISMFANYKLTLYEYFLTDKVGHAMDWEKAEHIIKNLEAFFYGVLESIDPEKDLLIVSSDHGNMEDLSQKNHTENPAATILYGKDADRFAENIHSLADIVPEIYKTFGMEEALHNTKANEFLMKSD
;
A
#
# COMPACT_ATOMS: atom_id res chain seq x y z
N MET A 1 -2.69 -14.91 -8.08
CA MET A 1 -1.71 -13.85 -7.78
C MET A 1 -2.19 -13.07 -6.57
N ILE A 2 -1.31 -12.48 -5.77
CA ILE A 2 -1.69 -11.47 -4.77
C ILE A 2 -1.45 -10.08 -5.38
N PHE A 3 -2.50 -9.30 -5.57
CA PHE A 3 -2.42 -7.90 -5.98
C PHE A 3 -2.52 -7.03 -4.73
N TYR A 4 -1.37 -6.53 -4.24
CA TYR A 4 -1.30 -5.75 -3.02
C TYR A 4 -1.18 -4.25 -3.34
N VAL A 5 -2.21 -3.48 -2.97
CA VAL A 5 -2.20 -2.02 -3.02
C VAL A 5 -2.03 -1.44 -1.61
N PHE A 6 -1.04 -0.60 -1.43
CA PHE A 6 -0.81 0.16 -0.20
C PHE A 6 -1.31 1.58 -0.38
N LEU A 7 -2.26 2.01 0.45
CA LEU A 7 -2.75 3.39 0.52
C LEU A 7 -2.16 4.02 1.78
N ASP A 8 -1.20 4.94 1.64
CA ASP A 8 -0.51 5.56 2.78
C ASP A 8 -1.48 6.49 3.53
N GLY A 9 -1.51 6.44 4.86
CA GLY A 9 -2.32 7.33 5.70
C GLY A 9 -3.84 7.25 5.51
N VAL A 10 -4.41 6.03 5.57
CA VAL A 10 -5.85 5.76 5.49
C VAL A 10 -6.32 4.90 6.66
N GLY A 11 -7.02 5.52 7.60
CA GLY A 11 -7.63 4.88 8.76
C GLY A 11 -9.11 4.55 8.52
N MET A 12 -9.65 3.63 9.33
CA MET A 12 -11.09 3.38 9.41
C MET A 12 -11.69 4.20 10.54
N ALA A 13 -12.63 5.07 10.20
CA ALA A 13 -13.33 5.92 11.17
C ALA A 13 -14.86 5.70 11.08
N ASP A 14 -15.57 6.17 12.10
CA ASP A 14 -17.02 6.23 12.06
C ASP A 14 -17.50 7.26 11.03
N PHE A 15 -18.77 7.17 10.63
CA PHE A 15 -19.34 8.05 9.61
C PHE A 15 -19.39 9.50 10.11
N ASP A 16 -18.60 10.38 9.49
CA ASP A 16 -18.65 11.83 9.72
C ASP A 16 -18.30 12.62 8.44
N PRO A 17 -19.28 13.02 7.62
CA PRO A 17 -19.00 13.73 6.37
C PRO A 17 -18.48 15.18 6.58
N LYS A 18 -18.37 15.67 7.82
CA LYS A 18 -17.79 17.00 8.10
C LYS A 18 -16.27 16.96 8.24
N SER A 19 -15.71 15.86 8.74
CA SER A 19 -14.27 15.68 8.96
C SER A 19 -13.67 14.64 8.01
N ASN A 20 -14.45 13.61 7.64
CA ASN A 20 -14.00 12.46 6.88
C ASN A 20 -14.39 12.56 5.38
N PRO A 21 -13.42 12.74 4.47
CA PRO A 21 -13.66 12.77 3.02
C PRO A 21 -14.22 11.46 2.47
N PHE A 22 -13.87 10.31 3.04
CA PHE A 22 -14.42 9.02 2.62
C PHE A 22 -15.92 8.96 2.94
N SER A 23 -16.36 9.42 4.12
CA SER A 23 -17.78 9.52 4.46
C SER A 23 -18.53 10.49 3.53
N ARG A 24 -17.85 11.51 3.01
CA ARG A 24 -18.46 12.57 2.19
C ARG A 24 -18.53 12.22 0.70
N PHE A 25 -17.49 11.59 0.16
CA PHE A 25 -17.28 11.47 -1.28
C PHE A 25 -17.23 10.04 -1.81
N ALA A 26 -16.82 9.06 -0.99
CA ALA A 26 -16.73 7.68 -1.44
C ALA A 26 -18.12 7.04 -1.53
N LYS A 27 -18.36 6.25 -2.58
CA LYS A 27 -19.67 5.63 -2.87
C LYS A 27 -19.61 4.13 -3.16
N GLY A 28 -18.42 3.59 -3.36
CA GLY A 28 -18.17 2.21 -3.75
C GLY A 28 -17.14 1.55 -2.83
N PHE A 29 -16.00 1.14 -3.40
CA PHE A 29 -15.03 0.29 -2.71
C PHE A 29 -14.46 0.92 -1.42
N LEU A 30 -14.30 2.24 -1.39
CA LEU A 30 -13.72 2.96 -0.26
C LEU A 30 -14.77 3.51 0.72
N ALA A 31 -16.06 3.46 0.39
CA ALA A 31 -17.12 3.97 1.26
C ALA A 31 -17.10 3.38 2.69
N PRO A 32 -16.87 2.07 2.89
CA PRO A 32 -16.83 1.49 4.24
C PRO A 32 -15.63 1.91 5.09
N VAL A 33 -14.56 2.45 4.49
CA VAL A 33 -13.47 3.09 5.23
C VAL A 33 -13.98 4.35 5.95
N GLY A 34 -14.94 5.06 5.34
CA GLY A 34 -15.63 6.21 5.90
C GLY A 34 -16.88 5.88 6.72
N GLY A 35 -17.02 4.65 7.23
CA GLY A 35 -18.14 4.26 8.09
C GLY A 35 -19.47 4.01 7.37
N ILE A 36 -19.50 3.96 6.03
CA ILE A 36 -20.71 3.57 5.27
C ILE A 36 -20.84 2.04 5.32
N PRO A 37 -22.01 1.47 5.66
CA PRO A 37 -22.18 0.01 5.66
C PRO A 37 -21.86 -0.59 4.29
N LYS A 38 -21.09 -1.68 4.26
CA LYS A 38 -20.76 -2.38 3.00
C LYS A 38 -21.98 -2.98 2.27
N THR A 39 -23.14 -3.06 2.94
CA THR A 39 -24.40 -3.46 2.32
C THR A 39 -25.00 -2.36 1.45
N ASP A 40 -24.54 -1.13 1.61
CA ASP A 40 -25.13 0.06 0.99
C ASP A 40 -24.31 0.53 -0.23
N VAL A 41 -23.25 -0.20 -0.58
CA VAL A 41 -22.37 0.10 -1.71
C VAL A 41 -22.72 -0.77 -2.92
N ASP A 42 -22.81 -0.14 -4.09
CA ASP A 42 -23.00 -0.84 -5.37
C ASP A 42 -21.62 -1.17 -5.96
N LEU A 43 -21.36 -2.45 -6.15
CA LEU A 43 -20.07 -2.99 -6.60
C LEU A 43 -20.31 -4.06 -7.67
N PRO A 44 -19.36 -4.30 -8.58
CA PRO A 44 -19.51 -5.32 -9.63
C PRO A 44 -19.38 -6.75 -9.09
N ILE A 45 -19.34 -6.91 -7.76
CA ILE A 45 -19.14 -8.14 -7.02
C ILE A 45 -20.09 -8.17 -5.82
N SER A 46 -20.30 -9.34 -5.23
CA SER A 46 -21.07 -9.42 -3.98
C SER A 46 -20.29 -8.78 -2.81
N PRO A 47 -20.84 -7.75 -2.12
CA PRO A 47 -20.17 -7.12 -0.99
C PRO A 47 -19.94 -8.05 0.22
N SER A 48 -20.59 -9.22 0.27
CA SER A 48 -20.37 -10.21 1.32
C SER A 48 -18.95 -10.79 1.28
N ARG A 49 -18.33 -10.85 0.10
CA ARG A 49 -16.97 -11.38 -0.13
C ARG A 49 -15.86 -10.40 0.22
N LEU A 50 -16.21 -9.13 0.51
CA LEU A 50 -15.28 -8.11 0.96
C LEU A 50 -15.17 -8.13 2.48
N HIS A 51 -13.93 -8.10 2.95
CA HIS A 51 -13.59 -7.90 4.36
C HIS A 51 -12.97 -6.52 4.54
N TYR A 52 -13.45 -5.79 5.53
CA TYR A 52 -12.89 -4.52 5.97
C TYR A 52 -12.47 -4.68 7.43
N ILE A 53 -11.17 -4.54 7.68
CA ILE A 53 -10.53 -4.88 8.95
C ILE A 53 -9.92 -3.60 9.52
N LYS A 54 -10.24 -3.36 10.80
CA LYS A 54 -9.61 -2.33 11.62
C LYS A 54 -8.28 -2.91 12.14
N THR A 55 -7.18 -2.58 11.45
CA THR A 55 -5.87 -3.15 11.74
C THR A 55 -5.11 -2.27 12.74
N ASP A 56 -4.61 -2.87 13.83
CA ASP A 56 -3.82 -2.18 14.85
C ASP A 56 -2.46 -1.71 14.30
N ALA A 57 -2.28 -0.39 14.25
CA ALA A 57 -1.04 0.26 13.84
C ALA A 57 -0.13 0.63 15.03
N HIS A 58 -0.66 0.64 16.24
CA HIS A 58 0.11 0.89 17.47
C HIS A 58 0.99 -0.28 17.84
N MET A 59 0.47 -1.50 17.65
CA MET A 59 1.11 -2.74 18.08
C MET A 59 1.51 -2.66 19.56
N GLY A 60 0.64 -2.08 20.40
CA GLY A 60 0.87 -1.92 21.84
C GLY A 60 1.95 -0.90 22.24
N VAL A 61 2.46 -0.07 21.32
CA VAL A 61 3.41 1.00 21.61
C VAL A 61 2.69 2.35 21.70
N PRO A 62 2.83 3.11 22.80
CA PRO A 62 2.17 4.41 22.96
C PRO A 62 2.59 5.46 21.91
N GLY A 63 1.67 6.39 21.65
CA GLY A 63 1.86 7.50 20.71
C GLY A 63 1.23 7.21 19.34
N LEU A 64 1.12 8.28 18.54
CA LEU A 64 0.52 8.19 17.21
C LEU A 64 1.30 7.23 16.31
N PRO A 65 0.62 6.29 15.61
CA PRO A 65 1.25 5.49 14.57
C PRO A 65 1.94 6.37 13.51
N GLN A 66 3.12 5.93 13.06
CA GLN A 66 3.94 6.70 12.11
C GLN A 66 4.49 5.81 11.00
N SER A 67 4.74 6.43 9.84
CA SER A 67 4.97 5.71 8.59
C SER A 67 6.21 4.83 8.60
N ALA A 68 7.36 5.29 9.11
CA ALA A 68 8.58 4.51 9.03
C ALA A 68 8.47 3.17 9.79
N THR A 69 7.89 3.20 10.98
CA THR A 69 7.67 2.02 11.81
C THR A 69 6.49 1.17 11.35
N GLY A 70 5.38 1.78 10.94
CA GLY A 70 4.19 1.10 10.42
C GLY A 70 4.48 0.35 9.11
N GLN A 71 5.10 1.04 8.15
CA GLN A 71 5.54 0.44 6.88
C GLN A 71 6.55 -0.69 7.11
N THR A 72 7.47 -0.57 8.09
CA THR A 72 8.38 -1.69 8.40
C THR A 72 7.59 -2.94 8.82
N ALA A 73 6.53 -2.79 9.62
CA ALA A 73 5.67 -3.91 9.98
C ALA A 73 4.93 -4.49 8.77
N LEU A 74 4.29 -3.63 7.96
CA LEU A 74 3.61 -4.06 6.72
C LEU A 74 4.52 -4.81 5.75
N TRP A 75 5.79 -4.42 5.64
CA TRP A 75 6.70 -5.00 4.66
C TRP A 75 7.42 -6.24 5.14
N THR A 76 7.48 -6.49 6.45
CA THR A 76 8.34 -7.56 7.00
C THR A 76 7.65 -8.50 7.97
N GLY A 77 6.46 -8.14 8.46
CA GLY A 77 5.82 -8.83 9.57
C GLY A 77 6.50 -8.64 10.93
N ILE A 78 7.57 -7.82 10.98
CA ILE A 78 8.29 -7.51 12.22
C ILE A 78 7.73 -6.20 12.78
N PRO A 79 7.23 -6.16 14.04
CA PRO A 79 6.55 -5.00 14.59
C PRO A 79 7.52 -3.83 14.85
N GLY A 80 7.69 -2.97 13.83
CA GLY A 80 8.61 -1.83 13.82
C GLY A 80 8.56 -0.94 15.08
N PRO A 81 7.36 -0.51 15.55
CA PRO A 81 7.26 0.25 16.78
C PRO A 81 7.78 -0.50 18.00
N LYS A 82 7.49 -1.80 18.14
CA LYS A 82 7.97 -2.63 19.26
C LYS A 82 9.48 -2.78 19.27
N VAL A 83 10.09 -2.93 18.09
CA VAL A 83 11.56 -3.03 17.96
C VAL A 83 12.25 -1.75 18.43
N LEU A 84 11.66 -0.58 18.16
CA LEU A 84 12.24 0.71 18.52
C LEU A 84 11.74 1.28 19.85
N ASP A 85 10.73 0.65 20.46
CA ASP A 85 10.00 1.14 21.62
C ASP A 85 9.42 2.56 21.43
N ARG A 86 9.10 2.92 20.18
CA ARG A 86 8.50 4.19 19.77
C ARG A 86 8.07 4.16 18.30
N HIS A 87 7.18 5.07 17.94
CA HIS A 87 6.85 5.37 16.55
C HIS A 87 7.86 6.31 15.90
N VAL A 88 8.15 6.12 14.61
CA VAL A 88 9.06 6.98 13.85
C VAL A 88 8.41 7.41 12.54
N SER A 89 8.40 8.73 12.29
CA SER A 89 7.89 9.34 11.06
C SER A 89 8.96 9.48 9.98
N GLY A 90 8.53 9.67 8.74
CA GLY A 90 9.42 9.92 7.61
C GLY A 90 10.26 8.69 7.22
N PHE A 91 11.59 8.84 7.20
CA PHE A 91 12.47 7.80 6.67
C PHE A 91 12.87 6.73 7.71
N PRO A 92 12.94 5.44 7.32
CA PRO A 92 13.38 4.37 8.21
C PRO A 92 14.73 4.63 8.87
N THR A 93 14.82 4.39 10.18
CA THR A 93 16.08 4.46 10.95
C THR A 93 17.07 3.39 10.51
N ILE A 94 18.32 3.44 10.98
CA ILE A 94 19.34 2.41 10.66
C ILE A 94 18.82 1.00 11.01
N THR A 95 18.16 0.83 12.14
CA THR A 95 17.61 -0.46 12.57
C THR A 95 16.49 -0.93 11.65
N LEU A 96 15.52 -0.07 11.33
CA LEU A 96 14.43 -0.41 10.41
C LEU A 96 14.93 -0.73 9.00
N ARG A 97 15.96 -0.01 8.53
CA ARG A 97 16.60 -0.32 7.23
C ARG A 97 17.23 -1.70 7.22
N LYS A 98 17.85 -2.15 8.32
CA LYS A 98 18.40 -3.51 8.43
C LYS A 98 17.29 -4.56 8.40
N ILE A 99 16.16 -4.29 9.07
CA ILE A 99 14.98 -5.14 9.03
C ILE A 99 14.44 -5.26 7.61
N ILE A 100 14.16 -4.13 6.94
CA ILE A 100 13.65 -4.10 5.56
C ILE A 100 14.63 -4.80 4.60
N ALA A 101 15.93 -4.55 4.74
CA ALA A 101 16.94 -5.16 3.88
C ALA A 101 17.00 -6.70 3.99
N LYS A 102 16.63 -7.27 5.14
CA LYS A 102 16.70 -8.71 5.40
C LYS A 102 15.36 -9.42 5.23
N TYR A 103 14.27 -8.77 5.64
CA TYR A 103 12.97 -9.41 5.83
C TYR A 103 11.85 -8.83 4.97
N SER A 104 12.14 -7.91 4.03
CA SER A 104 11.09 -7.38 3.16
C SER A 104 10.43 -8.47 2.32
N LEU A 105 9.10 -8.41 2.25
CA LEU A 105 8.24 -9.40 1.63
C LEU A 105 8.68 -9.73 0.20
N ILE A 106 8.95 -8.71 -0.62
CA ILE A 106 9.36 -8.90 -2.02
C ILE A 106 10.71 -9.63 -2.09
N LYS A 107 11.67 -9.30 -1.23
CA LYS A 107 12.96 -9.99 -1.16
C LYS A 107 12.77 -11.45 -0.80
N VAL A 108 12.11 -11.71 0.33
CA VAL A 108 11.96 -13.05 0.89
C VAL A 108 11.17 -13.95 -0.07
N LEU A 109 10.12 -13.43 -0.73
CA LEU A 109 9.40 -14.18 -1.76
C LEU A 109 10.28 -14.55 -2.95
N ASN A 110 11.04 -13.59 -3.49
CA ASN A 110 11.92 -13.84 -4.63
C ASN A 110 13.04 -14.84 -4.31
N GLU A 111 13.63 -14.78 -3.11
CA GLU A 111 14.65 -15.75 -2.65
C GLU A 111 14.10 -17.17 -2.49
N ASN A 112 12.77 -17.31 -2.31
CA ASN A 112 12.08 -18.59 -2.22
C ASN A 112 11.39 -18.98 -3.55
N GLY A 113 11.76 -18.36 -4.67
CA GLY A 113 11.26 -18.73 -6.00
C GLY A 113 9.85 -18.22 -6.33
N HIS A 114 9.28 -17.34 -5.51
CA HIS A 114 7.99 -16.69 -5.77
C HIS A 114 8.21 -15.32 -6.39
N LEU A 115 8.24 -15.28 -7.73
CA LEU A 115 8.49 -14.05 -8.49
C LEU A 115 7.54 -12.93 -8.05
N SER A 116 8.09 -11.88 -7.45
CA SER A 116 7.33 -10.77 -6.85
C SER A 116 7.99 -9.44 -7.15
N ASP A 117 7.22 -8.35 -7.19
CA ASP A 117 7.74 -7.05 -7.63
C ASP A 117 7.01 -5.84 -7.03
N PHE A 118 7.74 -4.72 -6.91
CA PHE A 118 7.18 -3.41 -6.61
C PHE A 118 6.86 -2.68 -7.93
N LEU A 119 5.62 -2.22 -8.07
CA LEU A 119 5.09 -1.73 -9.34
C LEU A 119 5.36 -0.24 -9.59
N ASN A 120 5.67 0.55 -8.56
CA ASN A 120 5.86 1.99 -8.73
C ASN A 120 7.01 2.31 -9.67
N CYS A 121 6.73 3.08 -10.72
CA CYS A 121 7.71 3.66 -11.62
C CYS A 121 8.13 5.04 -11.13
N PHE A 122 9.42 5.32 -11.27
CA PHE A 122 10.06 6.52 -10.74
C PHE A 122 10.56 7.45 -11.84
N SER A 123 10.49 8.74 -11.57
CA SER A 123 11.03 9.76 -12.47
C SER A 123 12.56 9.80 -12.42
N PRO A 124 13.24 10.24 -13.49
CA PRO A 124 14.69 10.36 -13.50
C PRO A 124 15.26 11.20 -12.34
N PRO A 125 14.67 12.34 -11.93
CA PRO A 125 15.16 13.09 -10.77
C PRO A 125 15.03 12.33 -9.46
N TYR A 126 13.98 11.53 -9.28
CA TYR A 126 13.85 10.70 -8.08
C TYR A 126 14.90 9.59 -8.06
N LEU A 127 15.14 8.92 -9.20
CA LEU A 127 16.18 7.90 -9.31
C LEU A 127 17.56 8.47 -8.96
N LYS A 128 17.88 9.67 -9.47
CA LYS A 128 19.10 10.40 -9.12
C LYS A 128 19.16 10.72 -7.61
N HIS A 129 18.05 11.14 -7.00
CA HIS A 129 17.99 11.37 -5.54
C HIS A 129 18.27 10.09 -4.75
N VAL A 130 17.77 8.93 -5.19
CA VAL A 130 18.05 7.64 -4.53
C VAL A 130 19.56 7.32 -4.56
N GLU A 131 20.22 7.55 -5.69
CA GLU A 131 21.67 7.34 -5.84
C GLU A 131 22.49 8.31 -4.97
N GLU A 132 22.12 9.59 -4.95
CA GLU A 132 22.84 10.63 -4.21
C GLU A 132 22.59 10.59 -2.70
N LYS A 133 21.38 10.18 -2.28
CA LYS A 133 20.92 10.22 -0.89
C LYS A 133 20.24 8.90 -0.48
N PRO A 134 20.93 7.75 -0.54
CA PRO A 134 20.34 6.43 -0.29
C PRO A 134 19.85 6.22 1.15
N LYS A 135 20.15 7.13 2.08
CA LYS A 135 19.66 7.12 3.47
C LYS A 135 18.34 7.88 3.65
N LEU A 136 17.91 8.66 2.66
CA LEU A 136 16.75 9.56 2.69
C LEU A 136 15.72 9.14 1.64
N VAL A 137 15.28 7.88 1.74
CA VAL A 137 14.33 7.26 0.82
C VAL A 137 13.23 6.56 1.61
N SER A 138 12.04 6.42 1.01
CA SER A 138 10.88 5.79 1.66
C SER A 138 11.13 4.32 2.01
N ALA A 139 10.33 3.78 2.93
CA ALA A 139 10.41 2.35 3.26
C ALA A 139 10.07 1.47 2.06
N SER A 140 9.07 1.87 1.26
CA SER A 140 8.71 1.21 0.00
C SER A 140 9.85 1.17 -1.03
N THR A 141 10.62 2.25 -1.18
CA THR A 141 11.81 2.28 -2.04
C THR A 141 12.87 1.29 -1.55
N LEU A 142 13.09 1.22 -0.22
CA LEU A 142 14.01 0.27 0.38
C LEU A 142 13.57 -1.19 0.20
N VAL A 143 12.26 -1.48 0.17
CA VAL A 143 11.74 -2.82 -0.13
C VAL A 143 12.18 -3.27 -1.51
N GLN A 144 12.02 -2.43 -2.54
CA GLN A 144 12.43 -2.79 -3.91
C GLN A 144 13.95 -2.96 -4.00
N LEU A 145 14.73 -2.04 -3.43
CA LEU A 145 16.19 -2.15 -3.41
C LEU A 145 16.67 -3.43 -2.71
N ALA A 146 16.02 -3.81 -1.61
CA ALA A 146 16.34 -5.03 -0.86
C ALA A 146 16.07 -6.32 -1.66
N SER A 147 15.11 -6.29 -2.60
CA SER A 147 14.75 -7.44 -3.43
C SER A 147 15.80 -7.83 -4.46
N GLY A 148 16.85 -7.01 -4.65
CA GLY A 148 17.84 -7.22 -5.70
C GLY A 148 17.35 -6.89 -7.12
N ARG A 149 16.14 -6.32 -7.24
CA ARG A 149 15.55 -5.86 -8.50
C ARG A 149 15.78 -4.35 -8.68
N PRO A 150 15.93 -3.86 -9.93
CA PRO A 150 16.06 -2.43 -10.17
C PRO A 150 14.77 -1.68 -9.82
N LEU A 151 14.93 -0.39 -9.50
CA LEU A 151 13.80 0.55 -9.45
C LEU A 151 13.26 0.74 -10.88
N LYS A 152 11.93 0.76 -11.02
CA LYS A 152 11.29 0.92 -12.32
C LYS A 152 11.40 2.35 -12.83
N THR A 153 11.61 2.49 -14.12
CA THR A 153 11.78 3.78 -14.80
C THR A 153 10.53 4.17 -15.59
N PHE A 154 10.59 5.31 -16.26
CA PHE A 154 9.59 5.69 -17.27
C PHE A 154 9.56 4.73 -18.46
N ASP A 155 10.67 4.08 -18.82
CA ASP A 155 10.66 3.04 -19.84
C ASP A 155 9.82 1.84 -19.39
N ASP A 156 9.91 1.45 -18.12
CA ASP A 156 9.05 0.41 -17.55
C ASP A 156 7.58 0.81 -17.58
N LEU A 157 7.28 2.07 -17.23
CA LEU A 157 5.92 2.60 -17.28
C LEU A 157 5.34 2.59 -18.70
N ALA A 158 6.12 3.04 -19.69
CA ALA A 158 5.72 3.10 -21.10
C ALA A 158 5.46 1.71 -21.69
N ASN A 159 6.18 0.70 -21.19
CA ASN A 159 6.01 -0.69 -21.62
C ASN A 159 5.03 -1.50 -20.74
N GLY A 160 4.25 -0.84 -19.88
CA GLY A 160 3.23 -1.49 -19.05
C GLY A 160 3.79 -2.43 -17.97
N ARG A 161 5.07 -2.25 -17.57
CA ARG A 161 5.73 -3.06 -16.54
C ARG A 161 5.57 -2.51 -15.12
N GLY A 162 4.84 -1.41 -14.96
CA GLY A 162 4.57 -0.79 -13.67
C GLY A 162 3.49 0.28 -13.73
N LEU A 163 3.30 0.97 -12.60
CA LEU A 163 2.26 1.97 -12.38
C LEU A 163 2.91 3.28 -11.90
N TYR A 164 2.34 4.41 -12.31
CA TYR A 164 2.77 5.71 -11.80
C TYR A 164 2.03 6.06 -10.51
N MET A 165 2.60 6.98 -9.72
CA MET A 165 2.14 7.31 -8.36
C MET A 165 0.70 7.85 -8.25
N ASP A 166 0.13 8.35 -9.34
CA ASP A 166 -1.23 8.93 -9.37
C ASP A 166 -2.24 8.10 -10.16
N LEU A 167 -1.84 6.98 -10.76
CA LEU A 167 -2.61 6.12 -11.68
C LEU A 167 -3.10 6.79 -12.98
N THR A 168 -3.27 8.11 -13.00
CA THR A 168 -3.93 8.87 -14.08
C THR A 168 -2.97 9.63 -14.99
N HIS A 169 -1.69 9.74 -14.63
CA HIS A 169 -0.67 10.57 -15.29
C HIS A 169 -0.96 12.09 -15.26
N GLU A 170 -1.93 12.56 -14.48
CA GLU A 170 -2.22 14.00 -14.38
C GLU A 170 -1.08 14.78 -13.76
N ILE A 171 -0.41 14.21 -12.76
CA ILE A 171 0.79 14.81 -12.16
C ILE A 171 1.96 14.74 -13.14
N MET A 172 2.04 13.69 -13.96
CA MET A 172 3.07 13.61 -15.00
C MET A 172 2.92 14.72 -16.04
N GLY A 173 1.68 14.99 -16.48
CA GLY A 173 1.38 16.08 -17.42
C GLY A 173 1.60 17.50 -16.88
N THR A 174 1.88 17.65 -15.58
CA THR A 174 2.13 18.96 -14.95
C THR A 174 3.57 19.10 -14.43
N LEU A 175 4.03 18.16 -13.60
CA LEU A 175 5.35 18.20 -12.95
C LEU A 175 6.41 17.35 -13.64
N GLY A 176 6.00 16.46 -14.55
CA GLY A 176 6.90 15.56 -15.30
C GLY A 176 7.09 15.95 -16.76
N ILE A 177 6.39 16.99 -17.25
CA ILE A 177 6.34 17.33 -18.68
C ILE A 177 7.71 17.68 -19.26
N ASP A 178 8.55 18.39 -18.50
CA ASP A 178 9.90 18.77 -18.94
C ASP A 178 10.87 17.57 -19.01
N MET A 179 10.47 16.42 -18.48
CA MET A 179 11.26 15.18 -18.50
C MET A 179 10.94 14.30 -19.72
N LEU A 180 9.88 14.64 -20.46
CA LEU A 180 9.35 13.86 -21.56
C LEU A 180 9.35 14.68 -22.85
N LYS A 181 9.35 14.00 -23.99
CA LYS A 181 9.30 14.68 -25.29
C LYS A 181 7.85 15.09 -25.60
N PRO A 182 7.62 16.20 -26.32
CA PRO A 182 6.29 16.49 -26.86
C PRO A 182 5.75 15.29 -27.66
N GLY A 183 4.53 14.85 -27.34
CA GLY A 183 3.90 13.68 -27.95
C GLY A 183 4.31 12.32 -27.36
N ASP A 184 5.06 12.30 -26.25
CA ASP A 184 5.32 11.06 -25.51
C ASP A 184 3.99 10.47 -24.99
N PRO A 185 3.69 9.18 -25.21
CA PRO A 185 2.45 8.56 -24.73
C PRO A 185 2.25 8.65 -23.21
N LEU A 186 3.33 8.81 -22.43
CA LEU A 186 3.23 9.01 -20.98
C LEU A 186 2.59 10.35 -20.59
N LEU A 187 2.55 11.33 -21.50
CA LEU A 187 1.84 12.60 -21.29
C LEU A 187 0.32 12.47 -21.48
N GLU A 188 -0.16 11.36 -22.05
CA GLU A 188 -1.59 11.12 -22.18
C GLU A 188 -2.19 10.75 -20.82
N LYS A 189 -3.31 11.41 -20.47
CA LYS A 189 -4.08 11.05 -19.30
C LYS A 189 -4.58 9.62 -19.43
N ARG A 190 -4.48 8.88 -18.34
CA ARG A 190 -4.94 7.50 -18.24
C ARG A 190 -6.24 7.44 -17.46
N ASP A 191 -7.19 6.65 -17.98
CA ASP A 191 -8.41 6.32 -17.25
C ASP A 191 -8.09 5.32 -16.12
N PRO A 192 -8.30 5.67 -14.84
CA PRO A 192 -8.02 4.79 -13.72
C PRO A 192 -8.86 3.50 -13.74
N TYR A 193 -10.12 3.54 -14.22
CA TYR A 193 -10.96 2.34 -14.31
C TYR A 193 -10.41 1.34 -15.32
N GLU A 194 -10.06 1.80 -16.53
CA GLU A 194 -9.45 0.94 -17.55
C GLU A 194 -8.09 0.39 -17.12
N LEU A 195 -7.31 1.18 -16.36
CA LEU A 195 -6.06 0.71 -15.76
C LEU A 195 -6.32 -0.39 -14.73
N GLY A 196 -7.30 -0.20 -13.83
CA GLY A 196 -7.70 -1.19 -12.84
C GLY A 196 -8.10 -2.51 -13.50
N LYS A 197 -8.96 -2.43 -14.53
CA LYS A 197 -9.44 -3.58 -15.30
C LYS A 197 -8.32 -4.40 -15.94
N LYS A 198 -7.25 -3.74 -16.40
CA LYS A 198 -6.08 -4.40 -17.01
C LYS A 198 -5.02 -4.85 -16.01
N SER A 199 -5.01 -4.31 -14.79
CA SER A 199 -3.90 -4.51 -13.85
C SER A 199 -3.63 -5.99 -13.54
N ILE A 200 -4.68 -6.79 -13.32
CA ILE A 200 -4.52 -8.22 -13.00
C ILE A 200 -3.83 -8.98 -14.14
N SER A 201 -4.23 -8.74 -15.40
CA SER A 201 -3.64 -9.41 -16.55
C SER A 201 -2.24 -8.86 -16.90
N MET A 202 -2.02 -7.55 -16.74
CA MET A 202 -0.71 -6.90 -16.92
C MET A 202 0.37 -7.52 -16.05
N PHE A 203 0.01 -7.93 -14.83
CA PHE A 203 0.96 -8.42 -13.83
C PHE A 203 0.85 -9.92 -13.55
N ALA A 204 0.08 -10.67 -14.35
CA ALA A 204 -0.24 -12.08 -14.11
C ALA A 204 0.98 -13.04 -13.99
N ASN A 205 2.16 -12.62 -14.47
CA ASN A 205 3.41 -13.38 -14.33
C ASN A 205 3.97 -13.39 -12.90
N TYR A 206 3.51 -12.46 -12.05
CA TYR A 206 3.96 -12.36 -10.66
C TYR A 206 3.08 -13.20 -9.73
N LYS A 207 3.69 -13.73 -8.66
CA LYS A 207 2.98 -14.36 -7.54
C LYS A 207 2.43 -13.31 -6.59
N LEU A 208 3.17 -12.22 -6.38
CA LEU A 208 2.73 -11.04 -5.65
C LEU A 208 3.23 -9.77 -6.33
N THR A 209 2.39 -8.76 -6.39
CA THR A 209 2.81 -7.40 -6.69
C THR A 209 2.42 -6.46 -5.58
N LEU A 210 3.26 -5.45 -5.35
CA LEU A 210 3.00 -4.36 -4.40
C LEU A 210 2.98 -3.03 -5.17
N TYR A 211 1.94 -2.23 -4.97
CA TYR A 211 1.85 -0.86 -5.47
C TYR A 211 1.57 0.09 -4.31
N GLU A 212 2.35 1.17 -4.21
CA GLU A 212 2.16 2.24 -3.23
C GLU A 212 1.43 3.43 -3.85
N TYR A 213 0.42 3.91 -3.15
CA TYR A 213 -0.28 5.16 -3.41
C TYR A 213 -0.14 6.08 -2.19
N PHE A 214 0.88 6.93 -2.19
CA PHE A 214 1.20 7.80 -1.04
C PHE A 214 0.46 9.15 -1.06
N LEU A 215 -0.33 9.44 -2.10
CA LEU A 215 -0.97 10.75 -2.25
C LEU A 215 -2.08 10.99 -1.23
N THR A 216 -2.70 9.93 -0.69
CA THR A 216 -3.69 9.98 0.38
C THR A 216 -3.12 10.63 1.64
N ASP A 217 -1.96 10.18 2.11
CA ASP A 217 -1.29 10.77 3.27
C ASP A 217 -0.87 12.24 3.04
N LYS A 218 -0.31 12.54 1.86
CA LYS A 218 0.03 13.92 1.48
C LYS A 218 -1.17 14.86 1.49
N VAL A 219 -2.32 14.38 1.02
CA VAL A 219 -3.57 15.16 1.03
C VAL A 219 -4.13 15.30 2.44
N GLY A 220 -4.03 14.25 3.27
CA GLY A 220 -4.35 14.29 4.69
C GLY A 220 -3.59 15.38 5.43
N HIS A 221 -2.26 15.38 5.33
CA HIS A 221 -1.40 16.43 5.90
C HIS A 221 -1.73 17.84 5.41
N ALA A 222 -2.17 17.98 4.16
CA ALA A 222 -2.56 19.26 3.58
C ALA A 222 -3.99 19.71 4.00
N MET A 223 -4.80 18.80 4.54
CA MET A 223 -6.25 18.98 4.78
C MET A 223 -6.98 19.46 3.52
N ASP A 224 -6.58 18.96 2.36
CA ASP A 224 -7.02 19.45 1.05
C ASP A 224 -8.26 18.69 0.57
N TRP A 225 -9.44 19.24 0.87
CA TRP A 225 -10.74 18.62 0.56
C TRP A 225 -10.97 18.41 -0.94
N GLU A 226 -10.53 19.33 -1.79
CA GLU A 226 -10.70 19.24 -3.24
C GLU A 226 -9.85 18.10 -3.81
N LYS A 227 -8.59 18.00 -3.37
CA LYS A 227 -7.74 16.87 -3.77
C LYS A 227 -8.20 15.55 -3.16
N ALA A 228 -8.75 15.56 -1.94
CA ALA A 228 -9.31 14.36 -1.32
C ALA A 228 -10.48 13.81 -2.15
N GLU A 229 -11.42 14.66 -2.58
CA GLU A 229 -12.51 14.27 -3.48
C GLU A 229 -11.98 13.67 -4.79
N HIS A 230 -10.98 14.33 -5.41
CA HIS A 230 -10.39 13.89 -6.67
C HIS A 230 -9.68 12.54 -6.55
N ILE A 231 -8.85 12.36 -5.51
CA ILE A 231 -8.15 11.09 -5.23
C ILE A 231 -9.15 9.97 -4.97
N ILE A 232 -10.18 10.21 -4.16
CA ILE A 232 -11.21 9.21 -3.86
C ILE A 232 -11.88 8.75 -5.16
N LYS A 233 -12.30 9.67 -6.03
CA LYS A 233 -12.91 9.33 -7.33
C LYS A 233 -11.99 8.46 -8.18
N ASN A 234 -10.71 8.80 -8.28
CA ASN A 234 -9.75 8.05 -9.08
C ASN A 234 -9.50 6.65 -8.50
N LEU A 235 -9.34 6.54 -7.17
CA LEU A 235 -9.14 5.25 -6.51
C LEU A 235 -10.40 4.37 -6.61
N GLU A 236 -11.60 4.92 -6.42
CA GLU A 236 -12.84 4.16 -6.58
C GLU A 236 -13.01 3.63 -8.00
N ALA A 237 -12.75 4.45 -9.01
CA ALA A 237 -12.76 4.01 -10.41
C ALA A 237 -11.74 2.89 -10.66
N PHE A 238 -10.50 3.06 -10.17
CA PHE A 238 -9.45 2.03 -10.28
C PHE A 238 -9.86 0.71 -9.63
N PHE A 239 -10.32 0.74 -8.37
CA PHE A 239 -10.73 -0.48 -7.68
C PHE A 239 -11.97 -1.10 -8.31
N TYR A 240 -12.92 -0.32 -8.81
CA TYR A 240 -14.07 -0.84 -9.55
C TYR A 240 -13.59 -1.66 -10.77
N GLY A 241 -12.64 -1.12 -11.53
CA GLY A 241 -12.02 -1.85 -12.64
C GLY A 241 -11.31 -3.13 -12.21
N VAL A 242 -10.54 -3.10 -11.11
CA VAL A 242 -9.88 -4.29 -10.55
C VAL A 242 -10.90 -5.35 -10.15
N LEU A 243 -11.98 -4.96 -9.47
CA LEU A 243 -13.02 -5.88 -8.99
C LEU A 243 -13.78 -6.56 -10.14
N GLU A 244 -13.93 -5.90 -11.29
CA GLU A 244 -14.54 -6.51 -12.48
C GLU A 244 -13.67 -7.60 -13.12
N SER A 245 -12.34 -7.53 -12.99
CA SER A 245 -11.43 -8.39 -13.74
C SER A 245 -10.70 -9.44 -12.92
N ILE A 246 -10.58 -9.23 -11.60
CA ILE A 246 -9.92 -10.17 -10.71
C ILE A 246 -10.71 -11.49 -10.62
N ASP A 247 -10.03 -12.62 -10.71
CA ASP A 247 -10.65 -13.94 -10.51
C ASP A 247 -10.58 -14.29 -9.02
N PRO A 248 -11.68 -14.18 -8.25
CA PRO A 248 -11.64 -14.30 -6.80
C PRO A 248 -11.41 -15.74 -6.31
N GLU A 249 -11.39 -16.74 -7.21
CA GLU A 249 -11.02 -18.12 -6.88
C GLU A 249 -9.51 -18.37 -7.04
N LYS A 250 -8.78 -17.48 -7.74
CA LYS A 250 -7.35 -17.63 -8.06
C LYS A 250 -6.48 -16.52 -7.50
N ASP A 251 -7.05 -15.33 -7.37
CA ASP A 251 -6.37 -14.10 -7.03
C ASP A 251 -6.88 -13.53 -5.71
N LEU A 252 -6.00 -12.82 -5.01
CA LEU A 252 -6.30 -12.11 -3.77
C LEU A 252 -5.93 -10.64 -3.95
N LEU A 253 -6.89 -9.75 -3.75
CA LEU A 253 -6.67 -8.33 -3.56
C LEU A 253 -6.43 -8.05 -2.08
N ILE A 254 -5.30 -7.42 -1.76
CA ILE A 254 -5.02 -6.85 -0.44
C ILE A 254 -4.92 -5.33 -0.65
N VAL A 255 -5.71 -4.57 0.09
CA VAL A 255 -5.52 -3.13 0.22
C VAL A 255 -5.23 -2.83 1.68
N SER A 256 -4.12 -2.17 2.01
CA SER A 256 -3.84 -1.81 3.40
C SER A 256 -3.29 -0.40 3.54
N SER A 257 -3.33 0.10 4.76
CA SER A 257 -2.61 1.28 5.21
C SER A 257 -1.74 0.95 6.43
N ASP A 258 -0.79 1.82 6.75
CA ASP A 258 0.14 1.73 7.87
C ASP A 258 -0.26 2.61 9.06
N HIS A 259 -1.16 3.57 8.85
CA HIS A 259 -1.77 4.42 9.88
C HIS A 259 -2.99 5.17 9.32
N GLY A 260 -3.68 5.94 10.17
CA GLY A 260 -4.70 6.90 9.73
C GLY A 260 -4.14 8.30 9.48
N ASN A 261 -4.78 9.04 8.58
CA ASN A 261 -4.56 10.46 8.30
C ASN A 261 -5.78 11.05 7.52
N MET A 262 -5.95 10.67 6.24
CA MET A 262 -6.90 11.32 5.33
C MET A 262 -8.37 11.14 5.75
N GLU A 263 -8.68 10.15 6.59
CA GLU A 263 -10.04 9.95 7.13
C GLU A 263 -10.47 11.00 8.17
N ASP A 264 -9.59 11.93 8.55
CA ASP A 264 -9.92 13.08 9.39
C ASP A 264 -9.17 14.35 8.95
N LEU A 265 -9.77 15.13 8.06
CA LEU A 265 -9.21 16.41 7.61
C LEU A 265 -9.52 17.59 8.56
N SER A 266 -10.00 17.33 9.78
CA SER A 266 -10.07 18.36 10.82
C SER A 266 -8.70 18.65 11.45
N GLN A 267 -7.72 17.77 11.21
CA GLN A 267 -6.34 17.88 11.69
C GLN A 267 -5.32 17.51 10.59
N LYS A 268 -4.08 17.95 10.79
CA LYS A 268 -2.95 17.68 9.86
C LYS A 268 -2.12 16.47 10.24
N ASN A 269 -2.19 16.04 11.50
CA ASN A 269 -1.36 14.94 12.00
C ASN A 269 -2.03 13.61 11.68
N HIS A 270 -1.27 12.52 11.80
CA HIS A 270 -1.85 11.18 11.79
C HIS A 270 -2.87 11.04 12.91
N THR A 271 -3.76 10.07 12.76
CA THR A 271 -4.82 9.80 13.72
C THR A 271 -4.51 8.57 14.58
N GLU A 272 -5.32 8.39 15.61
CA GLU A 272 -5.36 7.17 16.44
C GLU A 272 -6.31 6.11 15.84
N ASN A 273 -6.94 6.38 14.69
CA ASN A 273 -7.86 5.44 14.06
C ASN A 273 -7.09 4.18 13.62
N PRO A 274 -7.70 2.98 13.72
CA PRO A 274 -7.11 1.77 13.17
C PRO A 274 -6.84 1.93 11.68
N ALA A 275 -5.68 1.45 11.21
CA ALA A 275 -5.36 1.47 9.79
C ALA A 275 -6.35 0.59 9.02
N ALA A 276 -6.71 1.00 7.80
CA ALA A 276 -7.60 0.22 6.97
C ALA A 276 -6.90 -1.01 6.39
N THR A 277 -7.56 -2.16 6.39
CA THR A 277 -7.20 -3.32 5.56
C THR A 277 -8.45 -3.87 4.89
N ILE A 278 -8.41 -4.01 3.56
CA ILE A 278 -9.51 -4.50 2.73
C ILE A 278 -9.04 -5.73 1.98
N LEU A 279 -9.83 -6.80 2.00
CA LEU A 279 -9.48 -8.07 1.37
C LEU A 279 -10.61 -8.54 0.45
N TYR A 280 -10.24 -9.08 -0.70
CA TYR A 280 -11.17 -9.71 -1.64
C TYR A 280 -10.51 -10.84 -2.43
N GLY A 281 -11.20 -11.97 -2.56
CA GLY A 281 -10.79 -13.09 -3.39
C GLY A 281 -10.24 -14.27 -2.58
N LYS A 282 -9.26 -14.97 -3.15
CA LYS A 282 -8.77 -16.26 -2.67
C LYS A 282 -8.17 -16.13 -1.26
N ASP A 283 -8.60 -16.99 -0.35
CA ASP A 283 -8.17 -17.02 1.07
C ASP A 283 -8.53 -15.75 1.88
N ALA A 284 -9.34 -14.83 1.36
CA ALA A 284 -9.66 -13.57 2.05
C ALA A 284 -10.29 -13.80 3.44
N ASP A 285 -11.12 -14.83 3.61
CA ASP A 285 -11.71 -15.20 4.91
C ASP A 285 -10.62 -15.57 5.94
N ARG A 286 -9.63 -16.38 5.55
CA ARG A 286 -8.50 -16.76 6.42
C ARG A 286 -7.70 -15.53 6.82
N PHE A 287 -7.38 -14.66 5.86
CA PHE A 287 -6.67 -13.42 6.14
C PHE A 287 -7.47 -12.54 7.10
N ALA A 288 -8.79 -12.42 6.91
CA ALA A 288 -9.65 -11.61 7.77
C ALA A 288 -9.74 -12.12 9.21
N GLU A 289 -9.72 -13.44 9.40
CA GLU A 289 -9.71 -14.05 10.72
C GLU A 289 -8.38 -13.85 11.48
N ASN A 290 -7.26 -13.71 10.76
CA ASN A 290 -5.91 -13.74 11.34
C ASN A 290 -5.19 -12.39 11.36
N ILE A 291 -5.65 -11.39 10.59
CA ILE A 291 -5.06 -10.03 10.62
C ILE A 291 -5.69 -9.24 11.76
N HIS A 292 -4.86 -8.88 12.75
CA HIS A 292 -5.24 -8.00 13.84
C HIS A 292 -4.39 -6.73 13.89
N SER A 293 -3.14 -6.82 13.43
CA SER A 293 -2.17 -5.73 13.38
C SER A 293 -1.43 -5.72 12.05
N LEU A 294 -0.72 -4.62 11.76
CA LEU A 294 0.07 -4.48 10.52
C LEU A 294 1.08 -5.63 10.33
N ALA A 295 1.62 -6.15 11.43
CA ALA A 295 2.61 -7.22 11.43
C ALA A 295 2.05 -8.60 11.03
N ASP A 296 0.72 -8.78 10.99
CA ASP A 296 0.09 -10.07 10.69
C ASP A 296 -0.07 -10.33 9.19
N ILE A 297 0.00 -9.28 8.35
CA ILE A 297 -0.21 -9.38 6.89
C ILE A 297 0.84 -10.26 6.22
N VAL A 298 2.13 -10.01 6.47
CA VAL A 298 3.23 -10.79 5.86
C VAL A 298 3.21 -12.28 6.28
N PRO A 299 3.03 -12.63 7.57
CA PRO A 299 2.78 -14.00 7.99
C PRO A 299 1.67 -14.71 7.20
N GLU A 300 0.51 -14.07 6.98
CA GLU A 300 -0.57 -14.67 6.20
C GLU A 300 -0.21 -14.88 4.73
N ILE A 301 0.59 -13.97 4.14
CA ILE A 301 1.13 -14.13 2.80
C ILE A 301 2.08 -15.33 2.72
N TYR A 302 2.96 -15.51 3.70
CA TYR A 302 3.86 -16.67 3.75
C TYR A 302 3.10 -18.00 3.88
N LYS A 303 2.01 -18.04 4.65
CA LYS A 303 1.13 -19.22 4.72
C LYS A 303 0.54 -19.58 3.36
N THR A 304 0.12 -18.60 2.55
CA THR A 304 -0.37 -18.84 1.18
C THR A 304 0.65 -19.57 0.30
N PHE A 305 1.94 -19.31 0.51
CA PHE A 305 3.03 -19.91 -0.26
C PHE A 305 3.70 -21.11 0.44
N GLY A 306 3.22 -21.53 1.61
CA GLY A 306 3.80 -22.65 2.37
C GLY A 306 5.21 -22.37 2.90
N MET A 307 5.53 -21.12 3.19
CA MET A 307 6.88 -20.67 3.56
C MET A 307 7.10 -20.71 5.08
N GLU A 308 7.14 -21.92 5.67
CA GLU A 308 7.22 -22.14 7.12
C GLU A 308 8.48 -21.52 7.77
N GLU A 309 9.64 -21.60 7.12
CA GLU A 309 10.87 -21.00 7.64
C GLU A 309 10.78 -19.47 7.66
N ALA A 310 10.28 -18.86 6.60
CA ALA A 310 10.07 -17.41 6.54
C ALA A 310 9.04 -16.96 7.60
N LEU A 311 7.96 -17.73 7.79
CA LEU A 311 6.97 -17.51 8.83
C LEU A 311 7.56 -17.61 10.24
N HIS A 312 8.46 -18.57 10.48
CA HIS A 312 9.18 -18.66 11.75
C HIS A 312 10.05 -17.42 11.99
N ASN A 313 10.77 -16.97 10.96
CA ASN A 313 11.69 -15.85 11.04
C ASN A 313 11.01 -14.50 11.34
N THR A 314 9.72 -14.30 11.03
CA THR A 314 9.01 -13.08 11.44
C THR A 314 8.89 -12.97 12.96
N LYS A 315 8.92 -14.09 13.69
CA LYS A 315 8.80 -14.16 15.16
C LYS A 315 10.14 -14.42 15.85
N ALA A 316 10.99 -15.22 15.24
CA ALA A 316 12.29 -15.63 15.77
C ALA A 316 13.43 -14.97 14.97
N ASN A 317 13.65 -13.68 15.22
CA ASN A 317 14.74 -12.91 14.61
C ASN A 317 15.52 -12.11 15.65
N GLU A 318 16.71 -11.68 15.23
CA GLU A 318 17.67 -10.93 16.06
C GLU A 318 17.16 -9.55 16.53
N PHE A 319 16.07 -9.05 15.96
CA PHE A 319 15.48 -7.75 16.35
C PHE A 319 14.41 -7.88 17.43
N LEU A 320 13.86 -9.08 17.63
CA LEU A 320 12.85 -9.37 18.66
C LEU A 320 13.43 -10.14 19.84
N MET A 321 14.49 -10.93 19.61
CA MET A 321 15.24 -11.56 20.68
C MET A 321 16.11 -10.50 21.36
N LYS A 322 15.72 -10.06 22.57
CA LYS A 322 16.64 -9.28 23.41
C LYS A 322 17.87 -10.14 23.65
N SER A 323 19.04 -9.64 23.27
CA SER A 323 20.29 -10.18 23.82
C SER A 323 20.26 -9.94 25.32
N ASP A 324 20.17 -11.03 26.09
CA ASP A 324 20.31 -11.04 27.55
C ASP A 324 21.61 -10.35 28.01
#